data_AF-A0A285D697-F1
#
_entry.id   AF-A0A285D697-F1
#
_cell.length_a   1.000
_cell.length_b   1.000
_cell.length_c   1.000
_cell.angle_alpha   90.00
_cell.angle_beta   90.00
_cell.angle_gamma   90.00
#
_symmetry.space_group_name_H-M   'P 1'
#
loop_
_entity.id
_entity.type
_entity.pdbx_description
1 polymer ?
#
loop_
_entity_poly.entity_id
_entity_poly.type
_entity_poly.pdbx_seq_one_letter_code
_entity_poly.pdbx_strand_id
1 'polypeptide(L)' 'MSDFDEIFSHKKTKKFVKKEGWEAFLNLLQDSYPNHDLYKVSMDWYDDMSYICKAKGEMGDVIIGWKERGDK' A
#
# COMPACT_ATOMS: atom_id res chain seq x y z
N MET A 1 -16.34 -5.20 -16.23
CA MET A 1 -15.72 -5.68 -14.97
C MET A 1 -14.37 -5.01 -14.87
N SER A 2 -14.35 -3.83 -14.26
CA SER A 2 -13.13 -3.03 -14.12
C SER A 2 -13.34 -2.08 -12.95
N ASP A 3 -13.39 -2.64 -11.75
CA ASP A 3 -13.70 -1.90 -10.54
C ASP A 3 -12.57 -2.16 -9.54
N PHE A 4 -11.45 -1.45 -9.69
CA PHE A 4 -10.42 -1.40 -8.66
C PHE A 4 -10.97 -0.63 -7.45
N ASP A 5 -11.46 -1.37 -6.45
CA ASP A 5 -12.16 -0.83 -5.27
C ASP A 5 -11.26 -0.42 -4.08
N GLU A 6 -9.97 -0.76 -4.07
CA GLU A 6 -9.11 -0.46 -2.92
C GLU A 6 -8.23 0.77 -3.12
N ILE A 7 -8.86 1.96 -3.16
CA ILE A 7 -8.07 3.13 -2.78
C ILE A 7 -7.78 3.00 -1.29
N PHE A 8 -6.51 2.75 -0.96
CA PHE A 8 -6.04 2.70 0.42
C PHE A 8 -6.21 4.09 1.04
N SER A 9 -6.90 4.15 2.18
CA SER A 9 -6.89 5.35 3.02
C SER A 9 -5.58 5.35 3.79
N HIS A 10 -4.77 6.39 3.61
CA HIS A 10 -3.50 6.54 4.35
C HIS A 10 -3.72 6.35 5.86
N LYS A 11 -4.79 6.96 6.39
CA LYS A 11 -5.14 6.89 7.80
C LYS A 11 -5.48 5.47 8.26
N LYS A 12 -6.22 4.70 7.46
CA LYS A 12 -6.55 3.29 7.79
C LYS A 12 -5.31 2.41 7.69
N THR A 13 -4.52 2.57 6.63
CA THR A 13 -3.27 1.80 6.42
C THR A 13 -2.26 2.08 7.53
N LYS A 14 -2.07 3.35 7.91
CA LYS A 14 -1.21 3.72 9.04
C LYS A 14 -1.65 3.07 10.35
N LYS A 15 -2.97 3.05 10.63
CA LYS A 15 -3.52 2.36 11.81
C LYS A 15 -3.29 0.86 11.75
N PHE A 16 -3.45 0.24 10.59
CA PHE A 16 -3.19 -1.18 10.38
C PHE A 16 -1.72 -1.51 10.64
N VAL A 17 -0.78 -0.81 9.99
CA VAL A 17 0.66 -1.00 10.20
C VAL A 17 1.06 -0.80 11.66
N LYS A 18 0.49 0.19 12.34
CA LYS A 18 0.74 0.42 13.77
C LYS A 18 0.27 -0.74 14.66
N LYS A 19 -0.79 -1.45 14.27
CA LYS A 19 -1.42 -2.52 15.07
C LYS A 19 -0.83 -3.89 14.75
N GLU A 20 -0.70 -4.21 13.46
CA GLU A 20 -0.34 -5.54 12.96
C GLU A 20 1.13 -5.62 12.49
N GLY A 21 1.79 -4.48 12.31
CA GLY A 21 3.17 -4.41 11.84
C GLY A 21 3.32 -4.32 10.32
N TRP A 22 4.56 -4.11 9.88
CA TRP A 22 4.91 -3.96 8.48
C TRP A 22 4.85 -5.27 7.68
N GLU A 23 5.20 -6.39 8.30
CA GLU A 23 5.14 -7.71 7.67
C GLU A 23 3.70 -8.11 7.35
N ALA A 24 2.77 -7.90 8.29
CA ALA A 24 1.35 -8.12 8.04
C ALA A 24 0.82 -7.24 6.89
N PHE A 25 1.36 -6.02 6.74
CA PHE A 25 0.98 -5.15 5.62
C PHE A 25 1.54 -5.64 4.28
N LEU A 26 2.79 -6.12 4.26
CA LEU A 26 3.36 -6.74 3.06
C LEU A 26 2.57 -7.98 2.65
N ASN A 27 2.21 -8.86 3.59
CA ASN A 27 1.41 -10.06 3.32
C ASN A 27 0.04 -9.69 2.75
N LEU A 28 -0.62 -8.68 3.32
CA LEU A 28 -1.88 -8.17 2.77
C LEU A 28 -1.72 -7.69 1.32
N LEU A 29 -0.61 -7.02 0.99
CA LEU A 29 -0.34 -6.62 -0.39
C LEU A 29 -0.01 -7.79 -1.30
N GLN A 30 0.71 -8.80 -0.83
CA GLN A 30 0.95 -10.03 -1.59
C GLN A 30 -0.36 -10.75 -1.92
N ASP A 31 -1.30 -10.80 -0.96
CA ASP A 31 -2.63 -11.38 -1.16
C ASP A 31 -3.47 -10.58 -2.17
N SER A 32 -3.41 -9.24 -2.11
CA SER A 32 -4.11 -8.36 -3.06
C SER A 32 -3.48 -8.33 -4.45
N TYR A 33 -2.17 -8.56 -4.56
CA TYR A 33 -1.39 -8.50 -5.81
C TYR A 33 -0.55 -9.77 -6.03
N PRO A 34 -1.18 -10.96 -6.13
CA PRO A 34 -0.47 -12.24 -6.08
C PRO A 34 0.49 -12.48 -7.26
N ASN A 35 0.29 -11.76 -8.38
CA ASN A 35 1.11 -11.91 -9.58
C ASN A 35 2.36 -11.02 -9.60
N HIS A 36 2.58 -10.19 -8.57
CA HIS A 36 3.70 -9.25 -8.52
C HIS A 36 4.92 -9.77 -7.75
N ASP A 37 4.76 -10.83 -6.96
CA ASP A 37 5.77 -11.37 -6.05
C ASP A 37 6.42 -10.26 -5.20
N LEU A 38 5.58 -9.58 -4.42
CA LEU A 38 5.99 -8.42 -3.63
C LEU A 38 6.87 -8.84 -2.44
N TYR A 39 8.00 -8.18 -2.22
CA TYR A 39 8.95 -8.52 -1.16
C TYR A 39 9.33 -7.34 -0.25
N LYS A 40 8.91 -6.11 -0.57
CA LYS A 40 9.22 -4.93 0.26
C LYS A 40 8.21 -3.81 0.05
N VAL A 41 8.05 -2.95 1.06
CA VAL A 41 7.26 -1.72 1.00
C VAL A 41 8.10 -0.51 1.41
N SER A 42 7.93 0.62 0.72
CA SER A 42 8.46 1.93 1.13
C SER A 42 7.83 2.36 2.47
N MET A 43 8.58 2.98 3.36
CA MET A 43 8.06 3.38 4.69
C MET A 43 7.82 4.89 4.84
N ASP A 44 8.36 5.72 3.94
CA ASP A 44 8.34 7.19 4.07
C ASP A 44 6.93 7.78 4.19
N TRP A 45 5.97 7.15 3.51
CA TRP A 45 4.57 7.55 3.58
C TRP A 45 3.99 7.44 4.99
N TYR A 46 4.54 6.60 5.88
CA TYR A 46 4.02 6.43 7.23
C TYR A 46 4.02 7.74 8.01
N ASP A 47 5.08 8.53 7.86
CA ASP A 47 5.24 9.80 8.57
C ASP A 47 4.84 11.01 7.73
N ASP A 48 4.98 10.93 6.41
CA ASP A 48 4.61 12.01 5.49
C ASP A 48 3.66 11.54 4.37
N MET A 49 2.41 11.98 4.43
CA MET A 49 1.36 11.65 3.47
C MET A 49 1.59 12.24 2.06
N SER A 50 2.60 13.11 1.89
CA SER A 50 3.01 13.59 0.56
C SER A 50 3.61 12.48 -0.31
N TYR A 51 4.21 11.46 0.32
CA TYR A 51 4.74 10.27 -0.35
C TYR A 51 3.64 9.27 -0.66
N ILE A 52 3.77 8.61 -1.82
CA ILE A 52 2.95 7.46 -2.21
C ILE A 52 3.53 6.17 -1.62
N CYS A 53 2.70 5.15 -1.44
CA CYS A 53 3.21 3.84 -1.09
C CYS A 53 3.68 3.10 -2.35
N LYS A 54 4.89 2.58 -2.30
CA LYS A 54 5.46 1.71 -3.33
C LYS A 54 5.80 0.35 -2.72
N ALA A 55 5.18 -0.70 -3.24
CA ALA A 55 5.56 -2.08 -2.95
C ALA A 55 6.45 -2.60 -4.07
N LYS A 56 7.61 -3.15 -3.72
CA LYS A 56 8.55 -3.73 -4.67
C LYS A 56 8.23 -5.20 -4.90
N GLY A 57 8.23 -5.62 -6.15
CA GLY A 57 8.03 -7.01 -6.53
C GLY A 57 8.95 -7.44 -7.67
N GLU A 58 9.22 -8.74 -7.77
CA GLU A 58 10.09 -9.29 -8.82
C GLU A 58 9.44 -9.16 -10.21
N MET A 59 8.12 -9.25 -10.27
CA MET A 59 7.33 -9.14 -11.50
C MET A 59 6.84 -7.71 -11.76
N GLY A 60 7.39 -6.73 -11.04
CA GLY A 60 7.09 -5.32 -11.18
C GLY A 60 6.55 -4.70 -9.89
N ASP A 61 6.88 -3.43 -9.68
CA ASP A 61 6.45 -2.67 -8.51
C ASP A 61 4.97 -2.30 -8.56
N VAL A 62 4.31 -2.27 -7.40
CA VAL A 62 2.93 -1.77 -7.23
C VAL A 62 2.98 -0.38 -6.60
N ILE A 63 2.27 0.57 -7.20
CA ILE A 63 2.14 1.95 -6.72
C ILE A 63 0.74 2.16 -6.15
N ILE A 64 0.68 2.56 -4.89
CA ILE A 64 -0.55 2.77 -4.13
C ILE A 64 -0.67 4.26 -3.80
N GLY A 65 -1.67 4.89 -4.43
CA GLY A 65 -2.08 6.26 -4.13
C GLY A 65 -3.03 6.35 -2.95
N TRP A 66 -3.04 7.50 -2.27
CA TRP A 66 -3.92 7.76 -1.13
C TRP A 66 -5.21 8.45 -1.56
N LYS A 67 -6.34 7.94 -1.06
CA LYS A 67 -7.70 8.48 -1.29
C LYS A 67 -7.75 9.96 -0.93
N GLU A 68 -7.16 10.31 0.21
CA GLU A 68 -7.15 11.66 0.79
C GLU A 68 -6.40 12.71 -0.05
N ARG A 69 -5.64 12.30 -1.08
CA ARG A 69 -4.92 13.22 -1.98
C ARG A 69 -5.78 13.70 -3.15
N GLY A 70 -6.79 12.94 -3.56
CA GLY A 70 -7.66 13.23 -4.71
C GLY A 70 -8.85 14.14 -4.40
N ASP A 71 -9.16 14.36 -3.12
CA ASP A 71 -10.27 15.21 -2.65
C ASP A 71 -9.90 16.70 -2.51
N LYS A 72 -8.88 17.16 -3.26
CA LYS A 72 -8.43 18.57 -3.28
C LYS A 72 -8.66 19.22 -4.63
#